data_AF-A0A561TI69-F1
#
_entry.id   AF-A0A561TI69-F1
#
_cell.length_a   1.000
_cell.length_b   1.000
_cell.length_c   1.000
_cell.angle_alpha   90.00
_cell.angle_beta   90.00
_cell.angle_gamma   90.00
#
_symmetry.space_group_name_H-M   'P 1'
#
loop_
_entity.id
_entity.type
_entity.pdbx_description
1 polymer ?
#
loop_
_entity_poly.entity_id
_entity_poly.type
_entity_poly.pdbx_seq_one_letter_code
_entity_poly.pdbx_strand_id
1 'polypeptide(L)' 'MTPELDRTRPVWRQVAAAVTERIADGTYPVGARVPSVVELSAEFGIAASTAQKVLAHLKAEGLVRAEVGLGSFVTERPEA' A
#
# COMPACT_ATOMS: atom_id res chain seq x y z
N MET A 1 5.94 -14.60 -14.07
CA MET A 1 4.59 -14.48 -14.65
C MET A 1 4.00 -13.19 -14.11
N THR A 2 4.17 -12.11 -14.87
CA THR A 2 3.71 -10.77 -14.49
C THR A 2 2.18 -10.77 -14.57
N PRO A 3 1.44 -10.41 -13.51
CA PRO A 3 -0.01 -10.49 -13.55
C PRO A 3 -0.54 -9.60 -14.69
N GLU A 4 -1.49 -10.13 -15.45
CA GLU A 4 -2.21 -9.41 -16.50
C GLU A 4 -3.10 -8.35 -15.84
N LEU A 5 -2.49 -7.20 -15.60
CA LEU A 5 -3.11 -6.07 -14.96
C LEU A 5 -4.14 -5.44 -15.91
N ASP A 6 -5.40 -5.58 -15.54
CA ASP A 6 -6.60 -5.09 -16.22
C ASP A 6 -6.48 -3.58 -16.51
N ARG A 7 -6.15 -3.20 -17.77
CA ARG A 7 -5.89 -1.80 -18.17
C ARG A 7 -7.14 -0.91 -18.09
N THR A 8 -8.32 -1.52 -17.96
CA THR A 8 -9.60 -0.84 -17.79
C THR A 8 -9.88 -0.40 -16.35
N ARG A 9 -9.14 -0.94 -15.35
CA ARG A 9 -9.23 -0.49 -13.96
C ARG A 9 -7.86 -0.10 -13.41
N PRO A 10 -7.77 0.90 -12.51
CA PRO A 10 -6.48 1.29 -11.98
C PRO A 10 -5.95 0.22 -11.03
N VAL A 11 -4.87 -0.47 -11.44
CA VAL A 11 -4.17 -1.50 -10.65
C VAL A 11 -3.85 -1.03 -9.24
N TRP A 12 -3.43 0.23 -9.11
CA TRP A 12 -3.10 0.82 -7.82
C TRP A 12 -4.30 0.82 -6.86
N ARG A 13 -5.56 0.88 -7.33
CA ARG A 13 -6.72 0.79 -6.45
C ARG A 13 -6.90 -0.62 -5.89
N GLN A 14 -6.66 -1.65 -6.70
CA GLN A 14 -6.79 -3.04 -6.26
C GLN A 14 -5.74 -3.35 -5.18
N VAL A 15 -4.50 -2.91 -5.41
CA VAL A 15 -3.41 -3.10 -4.44
C VAL A 15 -3.63 -2.25 -3.19
N ALA A 16 -4.11 -1.00 -3.33
CA ALA A 16 -4.44 -0.18 -2.17
C ALA A 16 -5.54 -0.81 -1.32
N ALA A 17 -6.63 -1.30 -1.92
CA ALA A 17 -7.67 -2.01 -1.19
C ALA A 17 -7.13 -3.26 -0.48
N ALA A 18 -6.28 -4.05 -1.14
CA ALA A 18 -5.64 -5.21 -0.52
C ALA A 18 -4.74 -4.85 0.67
N VAL A 19 -4.00 -3.74 0.59
CA VAL A 19 -3.18 -3.25 1.71
C VAL A 19 -4.07 -2.72 2.84
N THR A 20 -5.13 -1.98 2.53
CA THR A 20 -6.12 -1.51 3.51
C THR A 20 -6.77 -2.67 4.25
N GLU A 21 -7.18 -3.72 3.55
CA GLU A 21 -7.75 -4.95 4.15
C GLU A 21 -6.74 -5.61 5.10
N ARG A 22 -5.45 -5.68 4.72
CA ARG A 22 -4.41 -6.21 5.62
C ARG A 22 -4.17 -5.34 6.86
N ILE A 23 -4.32 -4.02 6.74
CA ILE A 23 -4.28 -3.12 7.90
C ILE A 23 -5.51 -3.36 8.79
N ALA A 24 -6.69 -3.53 8.19
CA ALA A 24 -7.95 -3.77 8.90
C ALA A 24 -7.97 -5.12 9.63
N ASP A 25 -7.49 -6.19 8.98
CA ASP A 25 -7.37 -7.55 9.53
C ASP A 25 -6.28 -7.65 10.61
N GLY A 26 -5.42 -6.63 10.75
CA GLY A 26 -4.36 -6.59 11.75
C GLY A 26 -3.05 -7.26 11.32
N THR A 27 -2.93 -7.66 10.04
CA THR A 27 -1.65 -8.09 9.45
C THR A 27 -0.61 -6.97 9.55
N TYR A 28 -1.04 -5.71 9.34
CA TYR A 28 -0.23 -4.53 9.61
C TYR A 28 -0.88 -3.70 10.72
N PRO A 29 -0.53 -3.93 12.00
CA PRO A 29 -1.09 -3.16 13.09
C PRO A 29 -0.64 -1.70 13.04
N VAL A 30 -1.39 -0.81 13.67
CA VAL A 30 -1.00 0.60 13.83
C VAL A 30 0.39 0.69 14.48
N GLY A 31 1.27 1.49 13.89
CA GLY A 31 2.68 1.62 14.27
C GLY A 31 3.60 0.57 13.63
N ALA A 32 3.07 -0.42 12.91
CA ALA A 32 3.91 -1.35 12.15
C ALA A 32 4.46 -0.68 10.89
N ARG A 33 5.64 -1.16 10.47
CA ARG A 33 6.26 -0.74 9.22
C ARG A 33 5.51 -1.35 8.04
N VAL A 34 5.02 -0.48 7.15
CA VAL A 34 4.43 -0.83 5.86
C VAL A 34 5.55 -1.04 4.85
N PRO A 35 5.40 -2.03 3.93
CA PRO A 35 6.35 -2.20 2.84
C PRO A 35 6.50 -0.92 2.01
N SER A 36 7.76 -0.60 1.68
CA SER A 36 8.13 0.56 0.86
C SER A 36 7.63 0.42 -0.58
N VAL A 37 7.69 1.48 -1.39
CA VAL A 37 7.35 1.44 -2.84
C VAL A 37 8.03 0.25 -3.54
N VAL A 38 9.31 0.03 -3.24
CA VAL A 38 10.12 -1.06 -3.83
C VAL A 38 9.65 -2.42 -3.34
N GLU A 39 9.33 -2.55 -2.06
CA GLU A 39 8.85 -3.80 -1.46
C GLU A 39 7.45 -4.16 -1.97
N LEU A 40 6.53 -3.18 -2.02
CA LEU A 40 5.21 -3.34 -2.64
C LEU A 40 5.31 -3.70 -4.13
N SER A 41 6.24 -3.06 -4.85
CA SER A 41 6.49 -3.35 -6.26
C SER A 41 6.96 -4.80 -6.45
N ALA A 42 7.90 -5.27 -5.62
CA ALA A 42 8.39 -6.64 -5.66
C ALA A 42 7.34 -7.67 -5.21
N GLU A 43 6.61 -7.38 -4.13
CA GLU A 43 5.62 -8.29 -3.53
C GLU A 43 4.39 -8.47 -4.44
N PHE A 44 3.87 -7.38 -4.99
CA PHE A 44 2.68 -7.41 -5.85
C PHE A 44 3.02 -7.52 -7.34
N GLY A 45 4.31 -7.50 -7.71
CA GLY A 45 4.75 -7.55 -9.11
C GLY A 45 4.29 -6.34 -9.94
N ILE A 46 4.11 -5.18 -9.31
CA ILE A 46 3.62 -3.95 -9.94
C ILE A 46 4.75 -2.97 -10.23
N ALA A 47 4.54 -2.04 -11.18
CA ALA A 47 5.50 -0.96 -11.42
C ALA A 47 5.68 -0.07 -10.17
N ALA A 48 6.89 0.43 -9.94
CA ALA A 48 7.19 1.36 -8.84
C ALA A 48 6.26 2.59 -8.85
N SER A 49 5.94 3.13 -10.04
CA SER A 49 4.99 4.24 -10.20
C SER A 49 3.57 3.89 -9.72
N THR A 50 3.17 2.61 -9.81
CA THR A 50 1.88 2.11 -9.31
C THR A 50 1.93 1.93 -7.79
N ALA A 51 3.00 1.33 -7.26
CA ALA A 51 3.22 1.21 -5.82
C ALA A 51 3.29 2.58 -5.12
N GLN A 52 3.88 3.57 -5.79
CA GLN A 52 3.91 4.94 -5.30
C GLN A 52 2.51 5.56 -5.24
N LYS A 53 1.63 5.29 -6.23
CA LYS A 53 0.22 5.70 -6.18
C LYS A 53 -0.55 5.02 -5.04
N VAL A 54 -0.28 3.75 -4.78
CA VAL A 54 -0.85 3.01 -3.64
C VAL A 54 -0.50 3.71 -2.33
N LEU A 55 0.80 3.90 -2.05
CA LEU A 55 1.24 4.57 -0.82
C LEU A 55 0.75 6.01 -0.73
N ALA A 56 0.73 6.75 -1.84
CA ALA A 56 0.20 8.11 -1.86
C ALA A 56 -1.30 8.13 -1.51
N HIS A 57 -2.08 7.16 -2.00
CA HIS A 57 -3.49 7.04 -1.66
C HIS A 57 -3.68 6.66 -0.18
N LEU A 58 -2.99 5.63 0.30
CA LEU A 58 -3.03 5.24 1.72
C LEU A 58 -2.62 6.39 2.65
N LYS A 59 -1.65 7.22 2.21
CA LYS A 59 -1.23 8.42 2.93
C LYS A 59 -2.29 9.51 2.91
N ALA A 60 -2.98 9.69 1.78
CA ALA A 60 -4.08 10.64 1.66
C ALA A 60 -5.28 10.23 2.54
N GLU A 61 -5.52 8.93 2.70
CA GLU A 61 -6.54 8.37 3.60
C GLU A 61 -6.12 8.40 5.07
N GLY A 62 -4.90 8.84 5.41
CA GLY A 62 -4.40 8.87 6.80
C GLY A 62 -4.01 7.49 7.36
N LEU A 63 -4.02 6.44 6.54
CA LEU A 63 -3.72 5.07 6.96
C LEU A 63 -2.22 4.82 7.13
N VAL A 64 -1.37 5.53 6.38
CA VAL A 64 0.09 5.37 6.45
C VAL A 64 0.82 6.71 6.45
N ARG A 65 1.94 6.76 7.16
CA ARG A 65 2.87 7.90 7.17
C ARG A 65 4.26 7.45 6.78
N ALA A 66 4.79 8.08 5.73
CA ALA A 66 6.18 7.93 5.36
C ALA A 66 7.05 8.81 6.28
N GLU A 67 7.98 8.19 7.01
CA GLU A 67 9.07 8.84 7.71
C GLU A 67 10.36 8.77 6.89
N VAL A 68 10.93 9.94 6.62
CA VAL A 68 12.17 10.08 5.86
C VAL A 68 13.30 9.40 6.64
N GLY A 69 13.91 8.38 6.04
CA GLY A 69 15.03 7.62 6.63
C GLY A 69 14.63 6.39 7.45
N LEU A 70 13.35 6.20 7.79
CA LEU A 70 12.87 5.10 8.63
C LEU A 70 11.90 4.14 7.91
N GLY A 71 11.20 4.62 6.87
CA GLY A 71 10.26 3.82 6.08
C GLY A 71 8.83 4.37 6.14
N SER A 72 7.84 3.56 5.77
CA SER A 72 6.44 3.91 5.94
C SER A 72 5.86 3.16 7.12
N PHE A 73 5.03 3.80 7.94
CA PHE A 73 4.38 3.19 9.12
C PHE A 73 2.87 3.35 9.03
N VAL A 74 2.12 2.35 9.50
CA VAL A 74 0.65 2.44 9.62
C VAL A 74 0.34 3.45 10.71
N THR A 75 -0.47 4.45 10.41
CA THR A 75 -0.87 5.49 11.38
C THR A 75 -2.23 5.25 11.97
N GLU A 76 -3.18 4.75 11.17
CA GLU A 76 -4.56 4.55 11.57
C GLU A 76 -5.09 3.26 10.96
N ARG A 77 -6.07 2.64 11.63
CA ARG A 77 -6.86 1.57 11.01
C ARG A 77 -8.02 2.21 10.28
N PRO A 78 -8.35 1.75 9.06
CA PRO A 78 -9.57 2.19 8.41
C PRO A 78 -10.75 1.81 9.32
N GLU A 79 -11.54 2.80 9.70
CA GLU A 79 -12.76 2.59 10.46
C GLU A 79 -13.80 2.08 9.45
N ALA A 80 -14.16 0.79 9.56
CA ALA A 80 -15.04 0.09 8.64
C ALA A 80 -16.46 0.67 8.60
#